data_AF-A0A9J7G8L6-F1
#
_entry.id   AF-A0A9J7G8L6-F1
#
_cell.length_a   1.000
_cell.length_b   1.000
_cell.length_c   1.000
_cell.angle_alpha   90.00
_cell.angle_beta   90.00
_cell.angle_gamma   90.00
#
_symmetry.space_group_name_H-M   'P 1'
#
loop_
_entity.id
_entity.type
_entity.pdbx_description
1 polymer ?
#
loop_
_entity_poly.entity_id
_entity_poly.type
_entity_poly.pdbx_seq_one_letter_code
_entity_poly.pdbx_strand_id
1 'polypeptide(L)'
;MAEGERQPPPDSSEETPPATQNFIIPKKEIHTVPDMGKWKRSQAYADYIGFILTLNEGVKGKKLTFDYKVSEAIEKLVALLNTLDRWIDETPPVDQPSRFGNKAYRTWYAKLDQEAENLVATVVPTHLAAAVPEVAVYLKEAVGNSTRIDYGTGHEAAFAAFLCCLCKIGVLRVDDQVAIVFKVFDRYLEVMRKLQKTYRMEPAGSQGVWGLDDFQFLPFIWGSSQLIDEDRPLCRALQPAVEHQCCPLLV
;
A
#
# COMPACT_ATOMS: atom_id res chain seq x y z
N MET A 1 14.43 -64.27 36.30
CA MET A 1 14.77 -62.91 36.78
C MET A 1 15.81 -62.36 35.82
N ALA A 2 15.37 -61.65 34.78
CA ALA A 2 16.23 -60.86 33.90
C ALA A 2 15.36 -59.69 33.45
N GLU A 3 15.65 -58.51 33.99
CA GLU A 3 14.96 -57.25 33.71
C GLU A 3 15.41 -56.74 32.33
N GLY A 4 14.44 -56.44 31.46
CA GLY A 4 14.69 -55.73 30.21
C GLY A 4 14.29 -54.26 30.37
N GLU A 5 15.28 -53.37 30.36
CA GLU A 5 15.09 -51.92 30.39
C GLU A 5 14.37 -51.45 29.11
N ARG A 6 13.27 -50.71 29.27
CA ARG A 6 12.59 -49.98 28.19
C ARG A 6 13.15 -48.56 28.11
N GLN A 7 13.77 -48.21 26.99
CA GLN A 7 14.09 -46.82 26.66
C GLN A 7 12.82 -46.01 26.36
N PRO A 8 12.74 -44.74 26.78
CA PRO A 8 11.64 -43.85 26.42
C PRO A 8 11.78 -43.32 24.98
N PRO A 9 10.67 -42.92 24.32
CA PRO A 9 10.71 -42.41 22.96
C PRO A 9 11.38 -41.03 22.90
N PRO A 10 12.07 -40.68 21.80
CA PRO A 10 12.63 -39.35 21.64
C PRO A 10 11.51 -38.32 21.40
N ASP A 11 11.61 -37.23 22.16
CA ASP A 11 10.80 -36.02 22.05
C ASP A 11 11.19 -35.29 20.75
N SER A 12 10.35 -35.40 19.72
CA SER A 12 10.59 -34.74 18.43
C SER A 12 9.86 -33.40 18.38
N SER A 13 10.39 -32.41 19.10
CA SER A 13 10.17 -31.00 18.78
C SER A 13 11.11 -30.61 17.64
N GLU A 14 10.77 -31.00 16.41
CA GLU A 14 11.39 -30.44 15.22
C GLU A 14 10.93 -28.98 15.06
N GLU A 15 11.69 -28.06 15.66
CA GLU A 15 11.69 -26.67 15.24
C GLU A 15 12.06 -26.62 13.76
N THR A 16 11.08 -26.28 12.94
CA THR A 16 11.28 -26.07 11.50
C THR A 16 12.29 -24.94 11.35
N PRO A 17 13.43 -25.14 10.67
CA PRO A 17 14.41 -24.07 10.49
C PRO A 17 13.73 -22.89 9.78
N PRO A 18 14.02 -21.64 10.18
CA PRO A 18 13.43 -20.49 9.51
C PRO A 18 13.82 -20.57 8.04
N ALA A 19 12.81 -20.65 7.16
CA ALA A 19 13.01 -20.69 5.73
C ALA A 19 13.95 -19.54 5.36
N THR A 20 15.06 -19.87 4.71
CA THR A 20 15.99 -18.88 4.13
C THR A 20 15.19 -18.07 3.10
N GLN A 21 14.65 -16.93 3.52
CA GLN A 21 13.90 -16.05 2.65
C GLN A 21 14.90 -15.38 1.70
N ASN A 22 15.01 -15.91 0.49
CA ASN A 22 15.80 -15.32 -0.57
C ASN A 22 15.02 -14.17 -1.19
N PHE A 23 15.34 -12.94 -0.78
CA PHE A 23 14.80 -11.72 -1.37
C PHE A 23 15.49 -11.39 -2.68
N ILE A 24 14.74 -10.84 -3.63
CA ILE A 24 15.22 -10.45 -4.96
C ILE A 24 14.74 -9.04 -5.30
N ILE A 25 15.56 -8.29 -6.05
CA ILE A 25 15.13 -6.98 -6.54
C ILE A 25 14.04 -7.17 -7.60
N PRO A 26 12.82 -6.63 -7.41
CA PRO A 26 11.74 -6.77 -8.36
C PRO A 26 12.11 -6.17 -9.72
N LYS A 27 11.69 -6.87 -10.79
CA LYS A 27 11.88 -6.44 -12.17
C LYS A 27 10.58 -6.56 -12.96
N LYS A 28 10.46 -5.76 -14.01
CA LYS A 28 9.31 -5.85 -14.92
C LYS A 28 9.35 -7.18 -15.66
N GLU A 29 8.20 -7.86 -15.67
CA GLU A 29 8.00 -9.17 -16.31
C GLU A 29 6.83 -9.15 -17.31
N ILE A 30 6.14 -8.01 -17.43
CA ILE A 30 5.08 -7.76 -18.41
C ILE A 30 5.63 -6.76 -19.43
N HIS A 31 6.03 -7.26 -20.60
CA HIS A 31 6.60 -6.43 -21.66
C HIS A 31 5.66 -6.32 -22.87
N THR A 32 4.86 -7.36 -23.09
CA THR A 32 3.97 -7.51 -24.24
C THR A 32 2.60 -8.02 -23.82
N VAL A 33 1.60 -7.88 -24.70
CA VAL A 33 0.22 -8.32 -24.43
C VAL A 33 0.13 -9.81 -24.02
N PRO A 34 0.86 -10.77 -24.65
CA PRO A 34 0.86 -12.16 -24.22
C PRO A 34 1.32 -12.40 -22.78
N ASP A 35 2.21 -11.55 -22.24
CA ASP A 35 2.71 -11.66 -20.86
C ASP A 35 1.59 -11.45 -19.82
N MET A 36 0.48 -10.80 -20.20
CA MET A 36 -0.70 -10.67 -19.35
C MET A 36 -1.29 -12.02 -18.97
N GLY A 37 -1.16 -13.04 -19.83
CA GLY A 37 -1.55 -14.41 -19.50
C GLY A 37 -0.68 -15.01 -18.40
N LYS A 38 0.64 -14.75 -18.43
CA LYS A 38 1.58 -15.17 -17.38
C LYS A 38 1.28 -14.44 -16.07
N TRP A 39 1.03 -13.13 -16.12
CA TRP A 39 0.66 -12.33 -14.95
C TRP A 39 -0.59 -12.90 -14.24
N LYS A 40 -1.69 -13.12 -14.96
CA LYS A 40 -2.95 -13.64 -14.38
C LYS A 40 -2.82 -15.02 -13.73
N ARG A 41 -1.83 -15.82 -14.13
CA ARG A 41 -1.54 -17.14 -13.55
C ARG A 41 -0.41 -17.12 -12.52
N SER A 42 0.17 -15.97 -12.25
CA SER A 42 1.32 -15.84 -11.35
C SER A 42 0.89 -15.88 -9.88
N GLN A 43 1.82 -16.28 -9.01
CA GLN A 43 1.62 -16.21 -7.56
C GLN A 43 1.39 -14.77 -7.10
N ALA A 44 2.10 -13.80 -7.68
CA ALA A 44 1.95 -12.39 -7.35
C ALA A 44 0.52 -11.87 -7.59
N TYR A 45 -0.13 -12.29 -8.69
CA TYR A 45 -1.53 -11.94 -8.94
C TYR A 45 -2.48 -12.57 -7.90
N ALA A 46 -2.30 -13.86 -7.59
CA ALA A 46 -3.11 -14.55 -6.60
C ALA A 46 -2.99 -13.91 -5.21
N ASP A 47 -1.76 -13.62 -4.78
CA ASP A 47 -1.48 -12.96 -3.50
C ASP A 47 -2.05 -11.55 -3.46
N TYR A 48 -1.85 -10.77 -4.53
CA TYR A 48 -2.34 -9.38 -4.61
C TYR A 48 -3.86 -9.32 -4.54
N ILE A 49 -4.56 -10.10 -5.36
CA ILE A 49 -6.04 -10.12 -5.33
C ILE A 49 -6.55 -10.67 -4.00
N GLY A 50 -5.92 -11.72 -3.45
CA GLY A 50 -6.25 -12.24 -2.13
C GLY A 50 -6.12 -11.19 -1.04
N PHE A 51 -5.05 -10.39 -1.07
CA PHE A 51 -4.84 -9.27 -0.16
C PHE A 51 -5.94 -8.21 -0.26
N ILE A 52 -6.25 -7.73 -1.48
CA ILE A 52 -7.30 -6.72 -1.69
C ILE A 52 -8.65 -7.20 -1.16
N LEU A 53 -9.03 -8.45 -1.45
CA LEU A 53 -10.30 -9.04 -1.01
C LEU A 53 -10.35 -9.27 0.51
N THR A 54 -9.23 -9.66 1.12
CA THR A 54 -9.13 -9.84 2.57
C THR A 54 -9.35 -8.51 3.29
N LEU A 55 -8.68 -7.44 2.83
CA LEU A 55 -8.90 -6.10 3.38
C LEU A 55 -10.34 -5.61 3.15
N ASN A 56 -10.91 -5.92 1.99
CA ASN A 56 -12.28 -5.54 1.64
C ASN A 56 -13.32 -6.13 2.62
N GLU A 57 -13.20 -7.41 2.95
CA GLU A 57 -14.06 -8.04 3.98
C GLU A 57 -13.74 -7.50 5.37
N GLY A 58 -12.48 -7.21 5.67
CA GLY A 58 -12.04 -6.62 6.93
C GLY A 58 -12.76 -5.30 7.25
N VAL A 59 -12.97 -4.44 6.25
CA VAL A 59 -13.59 -3.10 6.42
C VAL A 59 -15.10 -3.08 6.24
N LYS A 60 -15.71 -4.22 5.87
CA LYS A 60 -17.14 -4.33 5.59
C LYS A 60 -18.00 -3.81 6.75
N GLY A 61 -18.91 -2.88 6.44
CA GLY A 61 -19.85 -2.27 7.38
C GLY A 61 -19.22 -1.44 8.51
N LYS A 62 -17.92 -1.08 8.40
CA LYS A 62 -17.19 -0.35 9.45
C LYS A 62 -16.87 1.07 9.01
N LYS A 63 -17.16 2.03 9.87
CA LYS A 63 -16.79 3.44 9.67
C LYS A 63 -15.31 3.66 9.99
N LEU A 64 -14.73 4.74 9.47
CA LEU A 64 -13.36 5.13 9.85
C LEU A 64 -13.21 5.39 11.36
N THR A 65 -14.28 5.78 12.04
CA THR A 65 -14.31 5.97 13.50
C THR A 65 -14.51 4.67 14.28
N PHE A 66 -14.50 3.50 13.62
CA PHE A 66 -14.56 2.20 14.28
C PHE A 66 -13.36 2.03 15.22
N ASP A 67 -13.56 1.37 16.35
CA ASP A 67 -12.46 1.07 17.27
C ASP A 67 -11.66 -0.12 16.75
N TYR A 68 -10.43 0.13 16.29
CA TYR A 68 -9.52 -0.89 15.78
C TYR A 68 -8.15 -0.77 16.44
N LYS A 69 -7.49 -1.91 16.60
CA LYS A 69 -6.14 -2.00 17.14
C LYS A 69 -5.15 -1.31 16.21
N VAL A 70 -4.26 -0.52 16.80
CA VAL A 70 -3.14 0.13 16.11
C VAL A 70 -1.86 -0.48 16.67
N SER A 71 -1.13 -1.22 15.83
CA SER A 71 0.18 -1.76 16.20
C SER A 71 1.30 -0.74 15.96
N GLU A 72 2.47 -1.01 16.55
CA GLU A 72 3.68 -0.22 16.33
C GLU A 72 4.06 -0.14 14.84
N ALA A 73 3.85 -1.21 14.08
CA ALA A 73 4.11 -1.24 12.64
C ALA A 73 3.21 -0.25 11.89
N ILE A 74 1.93 -0.14 12.26
CA ILE A 74 1.00 0.84 11.69
C ILE A 74 1.44 2.27 12.02
N GLU A 75 1.87 2.54 13.26
CA GLU A 75 2.37 3.86 13.64
C GLU A 75 3.62 4.25 12.87
N LYS A 76 4.56 3.31 12.69
CA LYS A 76 5.77 3.50 11.89
C LYS A 76 5.44 3.76 10.41
N LEU A 77 4.45 3.07 9.84
CA LEU A 77 3.97 3.35 8.48
C LEU A 77 3.36 4.75 8.33
N VAL A 78 2.57 5.19 9.32
CA VAL A 78 2.03 6.55 9.33
C VAL A 78 3.15 7.58 9.46
N ALA A 79 4.17 7.33 10.30
CA ALA A 79 5.34 8.20 10.44
C ALA A 79 6.16 8.27 9.15
N LEU A 80 6.30 7.16 8.42
CA LEU A 80 6.89 7.11 7.09
C LEU A 80 6.11 8.02 6.14
N LEU A 81 4.79 7.90 6.06
CA LEU A 81 3.95 8.75 5.21
C LEU A 81 4.02 10.24 5.60
N ASN A 82 4.09 10.54 6.90
CA ASN A 82 4.31 11.91 7.40
C ASN A 82 5.68 12.47 6.98
N THR A 83 6.69 11.62 6.86
CA THR A 83 8.00 12.03 6.34
C THR A 83 7.91 12.41 4.86
N LEU A 84 7.20 11.62 4.06
CA LEU A 84 6.93 11.94 2.65
C LEU A 84 6.18 13.27 2.52
N ASP A 85 5.17 13.48 3.36
CA ASP A 85 4.37 14.71 3.40
C ASP A 85 5.22 15.95 3.77
N ARG A 86 6.06 15.84 4.81
CA ARG A 86 6.99 16.90 5.21
C ARG A 86 7.94 17.27 4.07
N TRP A 87 8.43 16.29 3.30
CA TRP A 87 9.28 16.58 2.15
C TRP A 87 8.55 17.37 1.06
N ILE A 88 7.23 17.29 0.96
CA ILE A 88 6.43 18.14 0.06
C ILE A 88 6.54 19.60 0.50
N ASP A 89 6.40 19.86 1.80
CA ASP A 89 6.51 21.21 2.36
C ASP A 89 7.92 21.79 2.18
N GLU A 90 8.94 20.95 2.32
CA GLU A 90 10.35 21.31 2.12
C GLU A 90 10.75 21.46 0.64
N THR A 91 9.87 21.10 -0.30
CA THR A 91 10.17 21.11 -1.74
C THR A 91 9.09 21.90 -2.50
N PRO A 92 8.99 23.22 -2.28
CA PRO A 92 7.91 24.02 -2.85
C PRO A 92 7.93 24.03 -4.38
N PRO A 93 6.77 24.18 -5.04
CA PRO A 93 6.67 24.29 -6.49
C PRO A 93 7.55 25.42 -7.04
N VAL A 94 8.28 25.14 -8.11
CA VAL A 94 9.12 26.15 -8.79
C VAL A 94 8.36 26.85 -9.90
N ASP A 95 8.70 28.11 -10.16
CA ASP A 95 8.19 28.80 -11.33
C ASP A 95 8.77 28.14 -12.60
N GLN A 96 7.90 27.90 -13.57
CA GLN A 96 8.26 27.19 -14.78
C GLN A 96 7.35 27.57 -15.95
N PRO A 97 7.87 27.56 -17.19
CA PRO A 97 7.07 27.87 -18.37
C PRO A 97 6.01 26.80 -18.67
N SER A 98 6.22 25.55 -18.22
CA SER A 98 5.26 24.45 -18.42
C SER A 98 4.05 24.59 -17.50
N ARG A 99 2.85 24.48 -18.07
CA ARG A 99 1.59 24.51 -17.33
C ARG A 99 1.27 23.19 -16.62
N PHE A 100 1.82 22.08 -17.11
CA PHE A 100 1.62 20.73 -16.57
C PHE A 100 2.89 20.23 -15.87
N GLY A 101 2.72 19.42 -14.83
CA GLY A 101 3.80 18.75 -14.10
C GLY A 101 4.88 19.69 -13.57
N ASN A 102 4.81 20.07 -12.29
CA ASN A 102 5.84 20.90 -11.67
C ASN A 102 7.14 20.11 -11.46
N LYS A 103 8.25 20.64 -11.96
CA LYS A 103 9.58 20.01 -11.88
C LYS A 103 10.07 19.78 -10.45
N ALA A 104 9.57 20.51 -9.46
CA ALA A 104 9.88 20.27 -8.05
C ALA A 104 9.50 18.85 -7.59
N TYR A 105 8.53 18.20 -8.26
CA TYR A 105 8.23 16.78 -8.03
C TYR A 105 9.45 15.89 -8.23
N ARG A 106 10.32 16.19 -9.20
CA ARG A 106 11.53 15.39 -9.45
C ARG A 106 12.52 15.52 -8.30
N THR A 107 12.62 16.70 -7.70
CA THR A 107 13.44 16.94 -6.52
C THR A 107 12.89 16.18 -5.32
N TRP A 108 11.56 16.19 -5.13
CA TRP A 108 10.90 15.41 -4.09
C TRP A 108 11.10 13.90 -4.29
N TYR A 109 10.88 13.41 -5.52
CA TYR A 109 11.05 12.00 -5.85
C TYR A 109 12.51 11.54 -5.71
N ALA A 110 13.49 12.38 -6.05
CA ALA A 110 14.90 12.07 -5.86
C ALA A 110 15.27 11.85 -4.39
N LYS A 111 14.67 12.62 -3.46
CA LYS A 111 14.81 12.37 -2.02
C LYS A 111 14.22 11.00 -1.65
N LEU A 112 13.02 10.68 -2.14
CA LEU A 112 12.42 9.37 -1.90
C LEU A 112 13.28 8.23 -2.45
N ASP A 113 13.81 8.34 -3.67
CA ASP A 113 14.62 7.28 -4.29
C ASP A 113 15.90 6.98 -3.50
N GLN A 114 16.50 8.01 -2.88
CA GLN A 114 17.67 7.88 -2.01
C GLN A 114 17.35 7.34 -0.62
N GLU A 115 16.21 7.72 -0.05
CA GLU A 115 15.86 7.42 1.35
C GLU A 115 14.87 6.25 1.50
N ALA A 116 14.36 5.67 0.41
CA ALA A 116 13.33 4.63 0.48
C ALA A 116 13.72 3.43 1.34
N GLU A 117 14.97 2.94 1.20
CA GLU A 117 15.44 1.83 2.03
C GLU A 117 15.53 2.21 3.51
N ASN A 118 16.01 3.42 3.82
CA ASN A 118 16.07 3.93 5.19
C ASN A 118 14.68 4.04 5.81
N LEU A 119 13.71 4.55 5.04
CA LEU A 119 12.31 4.66 5.45
C LEU A 119 11.72 3.28 5.74
N VAL A 120 11.88 2.31 4.83
CA VAL A 120 11.36 0.95 5.00
C VAL A 120 12.04 0.23 6.17
N ALA A 121 13.34 0.46 6.38
CA ALA A 121 14.08 -0.09 7.52
C ALA A 121 13.56 0.41 8.88
N THR A 122 12.86 1.55 8.95
CA THR A 122 12.20 1.98 10.20
C THR A 122 11.00 1.11 10.57
N VAL A 123 10.35 0.50 9.57
CA VAL A 123 9.15 -0.34 9.72
C VAL A 123 9.54 -1.81 9.86
N VAL A 124 10.52 -2.28 9.08
CA VAL A 124 10.95 -3.67 9.03
C VAL A 124 11.90 -4.00 10.20
N PRO A 125 11.62 -5.01 11.04
CA PRO A 125 12.51 -5.44 12.10
C PRO A 125 13.89 -5.88 11.58
N THR A 126 14.93 -5.74 12.40
CA THR A 126 16.33 -6.02 12.03
C THR A 126 16.58 -7.44 11.53
N HIS A 127 15.86 -8.44 12.06
CA HIS A 127 15.98 -9.84 11.61
C HIS A 127 15.44 -10.07 10.18
N LEU A 128 14.67 -9.12 9.63
CA LEU A 128 14.15 -9.12 8.26
C LEU A 128 14.81 -8.05 7.39
N ALA A 129 15.95 -7.47 7.80
CA ALA A 129 16.62 -6.40 7.06
C ALA A 129 16.94 -6.76 5.60
N ALA A 130 17.14 -8.04 5.30
CA ALA A 130 17.36 -8.53 3.93
C ALA A 130 16.16 -8.28 2.99
N ALA A 131 14.95 -8.08 3.53
CA ALA A 131 13.74 -7.78 2.76
C ALA A 131 13.68 -6.32 2.30
N VAL A 132 14.39 -5.41 2.98
CA VAL A 132 14.26 -3.96 2.79
C VAL A 132 14.49 -3.54 1.33
N PRO A 133 15.54 -4.00 0.62
CA PRO A 133 15.76 -3.60 -0.76
C PRO A 133 14.64 -4.02 -1.71
N GLU A 134 14.05 -5.20 -1.49
CA GLU A 134 12.92 -5.69 -2.30
C GLU A 134 11.65 -4.88 -2.02
N VAL A 135 11.31 -4.68 -0.75
CA VAL A 135 10.11 -3.97 -0.31
C VAL A 135 10.16 -2.50 -0.71
N ALA A 136 11.34 -1.86 -0.63
CA ALA A 136 11.53 -0.46 -0.98
C ALA A 136 11.24 -0.17 -2.46
N VAL A 137 11.45 -1.12 -3.38
CA VAL A 137 11.12 -0.93 -4.80
C VAL A 137 9.63 -0.63 -4.99
N TYR A 138 8.74 -1.34 -4.27
CA TYR A 138 7.31 -1.09 -4.34
C TYR A 138 6.93 0.29 -3.79
N LEU A 139 7.58 0.74 -2.70
CA LEU A 139 7.37 2.09 -2.17
C LEU A 139 7.79 3.17 -3.18
N LYS A 140 8.90 2.97 -3.89
CA LYS A 140 9.38 3.93 -4.90
C LYS A 140 8.44 4.02 -6.10
N GLU A 141 7.89 2.89 -6.53
CA GLU A 141 6.91 2.84 -7.63
C GLU A 141 5.50 3.29 -7.20
N ALA A 142 5.25 3.53 -5.90
CA ALA A 142 3.93 3.82 -5.36
C ALA A 142 3.47 5.28 -5.49
N VAL A 143 4.33 6.21 -5.89
CA VAL A 143 4.08 7.66 -5.73
C VAL A 143 3.98 8.46 -7.03
N GLY A 144 4.05 7.79 -8.18
CA GLY A 144 4.00 8.41 -9.51
C GLY A 144 5.31 8.28 -10.28
N ASN A 145 5.36 8.79 -11.51
CA ASN A 145 6.55 8.73 -12.37
C ASN A 145 7.32 10.06 -12.40
N SER A 146 8.60 10.06 -12.01
CA SER A 146 9.43 11.29 -12.00
C SER A 146 9.64 11.94 -13.38
N THR A 147 9.75 11.13 -14.43
CA THR A 147 9.98 11.64 -15.79
C THR A 147 8.72 12.32 -16.33
N ARG A 148 7.59 11.62 -16.28
CA ARG A 148 6.30 12.07 -16.81
C ARG A 148 5.54 13.00 -15.87
N ILE A 149 5.89 13.02 -14.57
CA ILE A 149 5.21 13.76 -13.52
C ILE A 149 3.71 13.42 -13.51
N ASP A 150 3.43 12.13 -13.60
CA ASP A 150 2.09 11.56 -13.62
C ASP A 150 1.87 10.58 -12.47
N TYR A 151 0.60 10.35 -12.15
CA TYR A 151 0.15 9.38 -11.16
C TYR A 151 -1.10 8.66 -11.70
N GLY A 152 -1.32 7.41 -11.28
CA GLY A 152 -2.51 6.65 -11.64
C GLY A 152 -2.58 5.33 -10.87
N THR A 153 -3.57 4.51 -11.23
CA THR A 153 -3.93 3.28 -10.51
C THR A 153 -2.82 2.23 -10.46
N GLY A 154 -1.85 2.26 -11.39
CA GLY A 154 -0.66 1.41 -11.33
C GLY A 154 0.25 1.74 -10.14
N HIS A 155 0.36 3.03 -9.78
CA HIS A 155 1.12 3.48 -8.61
C HIS A 155 0.38 3.17 -7.31
N GLU A 156 -0.94 3.37 -7.30
CA GLU A 156 -1.81 2.92 -6.19
C GLU A 156 -1.65 1.41 -5.95
N ALA A 157 -1.65 0.60 -7.01
CA ALA A 157 -1.44 -0.84 -6.93
C ALA A 157 -0.04 -1.20 -6.40
N ALA A 158 0.99 -0.44 -6.73
CA ALA A 158 2.32 -0.62 -6.15
C ALA A 158 2.34 -0.34 -4.63
N PHE A 159 1.56 0.64 -4.15
CA PHE A 159 1.40 0.86 -2.70
C PHE A 159 0.69 -0.32 -2.01
N ALA A 160 -0.37 -0.85 -2.62
CA ALA A 160 -1.03 -2.04 -2.10
C ALA A 160 -0.10 -3.27 -2.13
N ALA A 161 0.75 -3.42 -3.16
CA ALA A 161 1.78 -4.45 -3.21
C ALA A 161 2.84 -4.27 -2.11
N PHE A 162 3.28 -3.04 -1.84
CA PHE A 162 4.17 -2.72 -0.71
C PHE A 162 3.57 -3.20 0.63
N LEU A 163 2.30 -2.90 0.90
CA LEU A 163 1.61 -3.36 2.11
C LEU A 163 1.44 -4.89 2.12
N CYS A 164 1.13 -5.50 0.98
CA CYS A 164 1.05 -6.94 0.83
C CYS A 164 2.39 -7.62 1.15
N CYS A 165 3.52 -7.07 0.70
CA CYS A 165 4.85 -7.57 1.04
C CYS A 165 5.09 -7.55 2.55
N LEU A 166 4.73 -6.46 3.24
CA LEU A 166 4.86 -6.35 4.71
C LEU A 166 3.99 -7.39 5.45
N CYS A 167 2.81 -7.73 4.94
CA CYS A 167 2.00 -8.83 5.45
C CYS A 167 2.68 -10.19 5.22
N LYS A 168 3.24 -10.43 4.01
CA LYS A 168 3.90 -11.70 3.67
C LYS A 168 5.14 -12.00 4.51
N ILE A 169 5.92 -10.97 4.86
CA ILE A 169 7.08 -11.13 5.75
C ILE A 169 6.70 -11.10 7.25
N GLY A 170 5.41 -10.95 7.59
CA GLY A 170 4.92 -11.01 8.97
C GLY A 170 5.12 -9.75 9.80
N VAL A 171 5.47 -8.61 9.17
CA VAL A 171 5.54 -7.31 9.85
C VAL A 171 4.15 -6.80 10.19
N LEU A 172 3.22 -6.92 9.23
CA LEU A 172 1.79 -6.66 9.44
C LEU A 172 1.05 -7.97 9.65
N ARG A 173 0.13 -7.99 10.62
CA ARG A 173 -0.64 -9.19 10.98
C ARG A 173 -2.11 -9.05 10.58
N VAL A 174 -2.86 -10.15 10.70
CA VAL A 174 -4.31 -10.17 10.41
C VAL A 174 -5.08 -9.16 11.27
N ASP A 175 -4.67 -8.97 12.52
CA ASP A 175 -5.23 -7.95 13.43
C ASP A 175 -5.12 -6.52 12.87
N ASP A 176 -4.13 -6.25 12.02
CA ASP A 176 -3.86 -4.92 11.47
C ASP A 176 -4.73 -4.61 10.24
N GLN A 177 -5.48 -5.57 9.70
CA GLN A 177 -6.20 -5.43 8.42
C GLN A 177 -7.08 -4.17 8.33
N VAL A 178 -7.78 -3.82 9.41
CA VAL A 178 -8.64 -2.62 9.46
C VAL A 178 -7.77 -1.36 9.51
N ALA A 179 -6.70 -1.39 10.30
CA ALA A 179 -5.77 -0.26 10.44
C ALA A 179 -4.97 0.01 9.16
N ILE A 180 -4.67 -1.03 8.37
CA ILE A 180 -4.03 -0.90 7.05
C ILE A 180 -4.88 -0.01 6.16
N VAL A 181 -6.20 -0.23 6.10
CA VAL A 181 -7.08 0.58 5.25
C VAL A 181 -7.41 1.92 5.89
N PHE A 182 -7.91 1.92 7.12
CA PHE A 182 -8.50 3.12 7.75
C PHE A 182 -7.47 4.11 8.28
N LYS A 183 -6.21 3.70 8.42
CA LYS A 183 -5.15 4.57 8.96
C LYS A 183 -4.00 4.74 7.98
N VAL A 184 -3.42 3.64 7.47
CA VAL A 184 -2.26 3.72 6.57
C VAL A 184 -2.69 4.15 5.17
N PHE A 185 -3.67 3.48 4.58
CA PHE A 185 -4.11 3.78 3.22
C PHE A 185 -4.84 5.13 3.15
N ASP A 186 -5.70 5.45 4.12
CA ASP A 186 -6.32 6.78 4.24
C ASP A 186 -5.25 7.89 4.27
N ARG A 187 -4.23 7.74 5.12
CA ARG A 187 -3.12 8.68 5.19
C ARG A 187 -2.32 8.76 3.88
N TYR A 188 -2.12 7.63 3.21
CA TYR A 188 -1.46 7.60 1.90
C TYR A 188 -2.23 8.43 0.87
N LEU A 189 -3.57 8.30 0.82
CA LEU A 189 -4.41 9.08 -0.09
C LEU A 189 -4.30 10.58 0.16
N GLU A 190 -4.24 11.01 1.42
CA GLU A 190 -4.00 12.43 1.76
C GLU A 190 -2.68 12.94 1.17
N VAL A 191 -1.59 12.17 1.32
CA VAL A 191 -0.28 12.53 0.77
C VAL A 191 -0.34 12.56 -0.76
N MET A 192 -0.99 11.58 -1.40
CA MET A 192 -1.12 11.55 -2.85
C MET A 192 -1.94 12.72 -3.39
N ARG A 193 -3.08 13.06 -2.74
CA ARG A 193 -3.88 14.25 -3.07
C ARG A 193 -3.06 15.53 -2.94
N LYS A 194 -2.19 15.62 -1.93
CA LYS A 194 -1.30 16.78 -1.76
C LYS A 194 -0.23 16.82 -2.86
N LEU A 195 0.37 15.70 -3.25
CA LEU A 195 1.33 15.62 -4.37
C LEU A 195 0.69 16.05 -5.69
N GLN A 196 -0.48 15.48 -6.00
CA GLN A 196 -1.26 15.77 -7.21
C GLN A 196 -1.56 17.27 -7.32
N LYS A 197 -2.04 17.89 -6.24
CA LYS A 197 -2.35 19.33 -6.20
C LYS A 197 -1.10 20.21 -6.23
N THR A 198 -0.12 19.92 -5.38
CA THR A 198 1.09 20.76 -5.20
C THR A 198 1.94 20.77 -6.45
N TYR A 199 2.15 19.61 -7.05
CA TYR A 199 2.98 19.48 -8.24
C TYR A 199 2.20 19.37 -9.55
N ARG A 200 0.87 19.53 -9.53
CA ARG A 200 0.02 19.54 -10.74
C ARG A 200 0.28 18.29 -11.59
N MET A 201 0.28 17.14 -10.93
CA MET A 201 0.58 15.85 -11.56
C MET A 201 -0.51 15.48 -12.56
N GLU A 202 -0.12 14.87 -13.66
CA GLU A 202 -1.05 14.44 -14.69
C GLU A 202 -1.59 13.03 -14.38
N PRO A 203 -2.84 12.72 -14.74
CA PRO A 203 -3.34 11.35 -14.75
C PRO A 203 -2.56 10.48 -15.75
N ALA A 204 -2.02 9.35 -15.29
CA ALA A 204 -1.19 8.44 -16.10
C ALA A 204 -2.01 7.53 -17.04
N GLY A 205 -3.31 7.41 -16.81
CA GLY A 205 -4.23 6.50 -17.51
C GLY A 205 -5.24 7.20 -18.43
N SER A 206 -6.28 6.47 -18.84
CA SER A 206 -7.38 7.02 -19.60
C SER A 206 -8.15 8.07 -18.78
N GLN A 207 -8.14 9.32 -19.24
CA GLN A 207 -8.92 10.41 -18.66
C GLN A 207 -10.33 10.47 -19.26
N GLY A 208 -11.28 11.05 -18.51
CA GLY A 208 -12.60 11.42 -19.00
C GLY A 208 -13.70 10.37 -18.75
N VAL A 209 -14.75 10.40 -19.56
CA VAL A 209 -16.05 9.72 -19.32
C VAL A 209 -16.02 8.19 -19.13
N TRP A 210 -14.89 7.53 -19.40
CA TRP A 210 -14.73 6.08 -19.23
C TRP A 210 -13.83 5.70 -18.05
N GLY A 211 -13.20 6.67 -17.39
CA GLY A 211 -12.45 6.47 -16.15
C GLY A 211 -13.38 6.58 -14.94
N LEU A 212 -13.16 5.76 -13.92
CA LEU A 212 -13.88 5.87 -12.65
C LEU A 212 -13.47 7.13 -11.88
N ASP A 213 -12.16 7.35 -11.80
CA ASP A 213 -11.48 8.50 -11.23
C ASP A 213 -10.16 8.71 -12.00
N ASP A 214 -9.63 9.93 -11.93
CA ASP A 214 -8.39 10.29 -12.62
C ASP A 214 -7.15 9.59 -12.03
N PHE A 215 -7.16 9.25 -10.74
CA PHE A 215 -5.96 8.79 -10.03
C PHE A 215 -6.13 7.47 -9.28
N GLN A 216 -7.27 7.24 -8.61
CA GLN A 216 -7.47 6.18 -7.63
C GLN A 216 -8.49 5.13 -8.08
N PHE A 217 -8.43 3.94 -7.49
CA PHE A 217 -9.44 2.89 -7.71
C PHE A 217 -9.77 2.12 -6.43
N LEU A 218 -8.76 1.71 -5.65
CA LEU A 218 -8.94 0.95 -4.41
C LEU A 218 -9.83 1.62 -3.34
N PRO A 219 -9.82 2.95 -3.13
CA PRO A 219 -10.71 3.59 -2.18
C PRO A 219 -12.19 3.40 -2.53
N PHE A 220 -12.53 3.27 -3.82
CA PHE A 220 -13.90 2.97 -4.23
C PHE A 220 -14.31 1.54 -3.87
N ILE A 221 -13.40 0.58 -4.02
CA ILE A 221 -13.64 -0.81 -3.60
C ILE A 221 -13.88 -0.85 -2.09
N TRP A 222 -12.90 -0.40 -1.30
CA TRP A 222 -12.98 -0.49 0.16
C TRP A 222 -14.03 0.44 0.76
N GLY A 223 -14.17 1.65 0.22
CA GLY A 223 -15.21 2.61 0.63
C GLY A 223 -16.62 2.10 0.36
N SER A 224 -16.87 1.44 -0.78
CA SER A 224 -18.17 0.81 -1.02
C SER A 224 -18.45 -0.34 -0.05
N SER A 225 -17.43 -1.11 0.36
CA SER A 225 -17.56 -2.16 1.39
C SER A 225 -17.94 -1.61 2.76
N GLN A 226 -17.42 -0.44 3.14
CA GLN A 226 -17.81 0.24 4.39
C GLN A 226 -19.30 0.58 4.44
N LEU A 227 -19.92 0.82 3.29
CA LEU A 227 -21.32 1.22 3.15
C LEU A 227 -22.29 0.04 3.01
N ILE A 228 -21.78 -1.19 3.00
CA ILE A 228 -22.64 -2.39 3.02
C ILE A 228 -23.39 -2.40 4.36
N ASP A 229 -24.70 -2.66 4.28
CA ASP A 229 -25.64 -2.72 5.41
C ASP A 229 -25.85 -1.38 6.18
N GLU A 230 -25.45 -0.23 5.60
CA GLU A 230 -25.92 1.09 6.08
C GLU A 230 -27.37 1.34 5.62
N ASP A 231 -28.25 1.69 6.57
CA ASP A 231 -29.66 2.07 6.30
C ASP A 231 -29.82 3.34 5.44
N ARG A 232 -28.72 4.07 5.18
CA ARG A 232 -28.74 5.29 4.37
C ARG A 232 -28.54 4.98 2.88
N PRO A 233 -29.41 5.50 1.98
CA PRO A 233 -29.22 5.34 0.55
C PRO A 233 -27.91 5.96 0.06
N LEU A 234 -27.18 5.27 -0.83
CA LEU A 234 -25.93 5.72 -1.45
C LEU A 234 -26.01 7.14 -2.03
N CYS A 235 -27.15 7.52 -2.61
CA CYS A 235 -27.41 8.87 -3.14
C CYS A 235 -27.31 10.01 -2.09
N ARG A 236 -27.44 9.72 -0.78
CA ARG A 236 -27.22 10.71 0.28
C ARG A 236 -25.78 10.74 0.80
N ALA A 237 -25.02 9.67 0.62
CA ALA A 237 -23.61 9.60 0.99
C ALA A 237 -22.72 10.39 0.03
N LEU A 238 -23.14 10.53 -1.23
CA LEU A 238 -22.47 11.29 -2.30
C LEU A 238 -22.92 12.77 -2.36
N GLN A 239 -23.42 13.32 -1.26
CA GLN A 239 -23.72 14.75 -1.16
C GLN A 239 -22.52 15.45 -0.51
N PRO A 240 -22.04 16.60 -1.04
CA PRO A 240 -20.84 17.29 -0.53
C PRO A 240 -20.88 17.63 0.96
N ALA A 241 -22.08 17.77 1.53
CA ALA A 241 -22.29 18.07 2.95
C ALA A 241 -22.13 16.84 3.89
N VAL A 242 -22.12 15.62 3.36
CA VAL A 242 -22.12 14.35 4.12
C VAL A 242 -20.87 13.50 3.82
N GLU A 243 -20.22 13.75 2.68
CA GLU A 243 -19.03 13.04 2.18
C GLU A 243 -17.87 12.97 3.20
N HIS A 244 -17.50 14.11 3.82
CA HIS A 244 -16.42 14.16 4.82
C HIS A 244 -16.73 13.42 6.13
N GLN A 245 -17.99 13.13 6.41
CA GLN A 245 -18.43 12.56 7.69
C GLN A 245 -18.75 11.06 7.60
N CYS A 246 -19.02 10.55 6.39
CA CYS A 246 -19.47 9.17 6.17
C CYS A 246 -18.43 8.28 5.47
N CYS A 247 -17.61 8.78 4.54
CA CYS A 247 -16.64 7.94 3.84
C CYS A 247 -15.43 8.75 3.27
N PRO A 248 -14.47 9.17 4.12
CA PRO A 248 -13.30 9.93 3.66
C PRO A 248 -12.40 9.20 2.65
N LEU A 249 -12.46 7.87 2.58
CA LEU A 249 -11.77 7.11 1.55
C LEU A 249 -12.27 7.45 0.14
N LEU A 250 -13.56 7.79 -0.02
CA LEU A 250 -14.17 8.17 -1.30
C LEU A 250 -13.93 9.64 -1.70
N VAL A 251 -13.28 10.45 -0.85
CA VAL A 251 -13.12 11.91 -1.01
C VAL A 251 -11.67 12.32 -1.16
#